data_AF-A0A363U8I7-F1
#
_entry.id   AF-A0A363U8I7-F1
#
_cell.length_a   1.000
_cell.length_b   1.000
_cell.length_c   1.000
_cell.angle_alpha   90.00
_cell.angle_beta   90.00
_cell.angle_gamma   90.00
#
_symmetry.space_group_name_H-M   'P 1'
#
loop_
_entity.id
_entity.type
_entity.pdbx_description
1 polymer ?
#
loop_
_entity_poly.entity_id
_entity_poly.type
_entity_poly.pdbx_seq_one_letter_code
_entity_poly.pdbx_strand_id
1 'polypeptide(L)'
;MEHALWLDNLFQAVIQVGDEGVATVNFLRSRKTKIGFKLVRPNVGAFWTVLGNIRLNSHYYSYDTPLDDLRIKTLIIHEARHLQQGIITALSVYGELDAWQLEFRIYHRVKGKYPHPAIAELMTLPLEYNRDILKRAAKLMQDYAGKGYRIDLLPLYPLGREIRYWLTRS
;
A
#
# COMPACT_ATOMS: atom_id res chain seq x y z
N MET A 1 6.93 -26.13 -0.29
CA MET A 1 6.31 -25.67 -1.55
C MET A 1 7.36 -24.94 -2.37
N GLU A 2 7.43 -25.19 -3.68
CA GLU A 2 8.34 -24.46 -4.57
C GLU A 2 7.91 -22.99 -4.67
N HIS A 3 8.87 -22.06 -4.68
CA HIS A 3 8.60 -20.62 -4.71
C HIS A 3 7.71 -20.20 -5.89
N ALA A 4 7.95 -20.78 -7.07
CA ALA A 4 7.19 -20.47 -8.28
C ALA A 4 5.71 -20.88 -8.14
N LEU A 5 5.44 -22.07 -7.59
CA LEU A 5 4.08 -22.55 -7.34
C LEU A 5 3.36 -21.68 -6.31
N TRP A 6 4.04 -21.31 -5.22
CA TRP A 6 3.48 -20.38 -4.24
C TRP A 6 3.12 -19.04 -4.86
N LEU A 7 4.00 -18.48 -5.70
CA LEU A 7 3.79 -17.18 -6.33
C LEU A 7 2.60 -17.21 -7.29
N ASP A 8 2.45 -18.28 -8.08
CA ASP A 8 1.30 -18.40 -8.96
C ASP A 8 0.00 -18.51 -8.16
N ASN A 9 -0.02 -19.33 -7.10
CA ASN A 9 -1.17 -19.42 -6.20
C ASN A 9 -1.51 -18.07 -5.56
N LEU A 10 -0.52 -17.30 -5.12
CA LEU A 10 -0.71 -15.95 -4.59
C LEU A 10 -1.35 -15.04 -5.65
N PHE A 11 -0.86 -15.08 -6.89
CA PHE A 11 -1.43 -14.30 -7.98
C PHE A 11 -2.86 -14.70 -8.32
N GLN A 12 -3.19 -16.00 -8.33
CA GLN A 12 -4.57 -16.44 -8.50
C GLN A 12 -5.46 -15.90 -7.37
N ALA A 13 -4.99 -15.95 -6.12
CA ALA A 13 -5.73 -15.41 -4.98
C ALA A 13 -5.94 -13.89 -5.06
N VAL A 14 -4.94 -13.15 -5.56
CA VAL A 14 -5.05 -11.69 -5.79
C VAL A 14 -6.02 -11.38 -6.93
N ILE A 15 -6.00 -12.13 -8.04
CA ILE A 15 -6.95 -11.96 -9.15
C ILE A 15 -8.41 -12.06 -8.67
N GLN A 16 -8.68 -12.96 -7.72
CA GLN A 16 -10.03 -13.19 -7.19
C GLN A 16 -10.64 -11.99 -6.44
N VAL A 17 -9.86 -10.95 -6.08
CA VAL A 17 -10.43 -9.78 -5.37
C VAL A 17 -11.16 -8.79 -6.29
N GLY A 18 -11.02 -8.93 -7.61
CA GLY A 18 -11.67 -8.10 -8.63
C GLY A 18 -10.70 -7.50 -9.66
N ASP A 19 -11.19 -6.53 -10.42
CA ASP A 19 -10.45 -5.89 -11.53
C ASP A 19 -9.12 -5.28 -11.08
N GLU A 20 -9.07 -4.72 -9.86
CA GLU A 20 -7.83 -4.18 -9.29
C GLU A 20 -6.78 -5.28 -9.05
N GLY A 21 -7.22 -6.49 -8.70
CA GLY A 21 -6.38 -7.67 -8.55
C GLY A 21 -5.81 -8.14 -9.89
N VAL A 22 -6.67 -8.21 -10.92
CA VAL A 22 -6.25 -8.53 -12.30
C VAL A 22 -5.22 -7.52 -12.81
N ALA A 23 -5.52 -6.23 -12.70
CA ALA A 23 -4.60 -5.17 -13.12
C ALA A 23 -3.26 -5.24 -12.38
N THR A 24 -3.31 -5.50 -11.07
CA THR A 24 -2.11 -5.69 -10.23
C THR A 24 -1.25 -6.85 -10.72
N VAL A 25 -1.83 -8.04 -10.90
CA VAL A 25 -1.06 -9.22 -11.33
C VAL A 25 -0.49 -9.03 -12.73
N ASN A 26 -1.25 -8.45 -13.66
CA ASN A 26 -0.76 -8.14 -15.01
C ASN A 26 0.44 -7.17 -14.96
N PHE A 27 0.36 -6.13 -14.13
CA PHE A 27 1.46 -5.20 -13.92
C PHE A 27 2.70 -5.92 -13.37
N LEU A 28 2.57 -6.70 -12.31
CA LEU A 28 3.67 -7.41 -11.66
C LEU A 28 4.33 -8.44 -12.59
N ARG A 29 3.53 -9.18 -13.37
CA ARG A 29 4.03 -10.13 -14.38
C ARG A 29 4.80 -9.42 -15.49
N SER A 30 4.26 -8.31 -16.04
CA SER A 30 4.91 -7.55 -17.12
C SER A 30 6.27 -6.98 -16.70
N ARG A 31 6.39 -6.58 -15.43
CA ARG A 31 7.63 -6.05 -14.81
C ARG A 31 8.57 -7.15 -14.31
N LYS A 32 8.16 -8.42 -14.35
CA LYS A 32 8.86 -9.55 -13.72
C LYS A 32 9.22 -9.26 -12.26
N THR A 33 8.30 -8.60 -11.54
CA THR A 33 8.48 -8.20 -10.15
C THR A 33 8.66 -9.43 -9.28
N LYS A 34 9.75 -9.48 -8.50
CA LYS A 34 9.97 -10.55 -7.54
C LYS A 34 9.21 -10.25 -6.26
N ILE A 35 8.59 -11.28 -5.69
CA ILE A 35 7.93 -11.22 -4.40
C ILE A 35 8.61 -12.22 -3.47
N GLY A 36 8.84 -11.86 -2.22
CA GLY A 36 9.39 -12.81 -1.25
C GLY A 36 9.26 -12.28 0.16
N PHE A 37 9.96 -12.92 1.08
CA PHE A 37 9.90 -12.58 2.49
C PHE A 37 11.16 -11.82 2.94
N LYS A 38 11.02 -10.95 3.93
CA LYS A 38 12.14 -10.34 4.64
C LYS A 38 11.71 -9.94 6.05
N LEU A 39 12.53 -10.26 7.05
CA LEU A 39 12.30 -9.84 8.42
C LEU A 39 12.58 -8.34 8.55
N VAL A 40 11.57 -7.59 9.01
CA VAL A 40 11.65 -6.15 9.28
C VAL A 40 10.84 -5.82 10.54
N ARG A 41 10.90 -4.59 11.04
CA ARG A 41 10.14 -4.18 12.24
C ARG A 41 8.65 -4.61 12.20
N PRO A 42 8.03 -5.00 13.33
CA PRO A 42 6.64 -5.47 13.39
C PRO A 42 5.60 -4.55 12.77
N ASN A 43 5.82 -3.24 12.78
CA ASN A 43 4.85 -2.25 12.29
C ASN A 43 4.74 -2.18 10.76
N VAL A 44 5.44 -3.05 10.03
CA VAL A 44 5.48 -3.12 8.56
C VAL A 44 4.90 -4.46 8.13
N GLY A 45 3.82 -4.47 7.34
CA GLY A 45 3.22 -5.71 6.82
C GLY A 45 3.89 -6.19 5.53
N ALA A 46 4.08 -5.27 4.58
CA ALA A 46 4.81 -5.48 3.36
C ALA A 46 5.54 -4.18 2.99
N PHE A 47 6.42 -4.24 2.00
CA PHE A 47 7.04 -3.06 1.41
C PHE A 47 7.53 -3.36 -0.01
N TRP A 48 7.39 -2.38 -0.89
CA TRP A 48 8.07 -2.30 -2.16
C TRP A 48 9.53 -1.86 -1.99
N THR A 49 10.34 -2.13 -3.00
CA THR A 49 11.76 -1.76 -3.04
C THR A 49 12.05 -0.92 -4.27
N VAL A 50 13.06 -0.06 -4.18
CA VAL A 50 13.52 0.80 -5.29
C VAL A 50 13.83 0.00 -6.57
N LEU A 51 14.25 -1.27 -6.43
CA LEU A 51 14.50 -2.18 -7.56
C LEU A 51 13.24 -2.88 -8.11
N GLY A 52 12.04 -2.43 -7.72
CA GLY A 52 10.78 -2.93 -8.28
C GLY A 52 10.30 -4.28 -7.73
N ASN A 53 10.80 -4.69 -6.56
CA ASN A 53 10.41 -5.94 -5.88
C ASN A 53 9.50 -5.68 -4.68
N ILE A 54 8.67 -6.65 -4.31
CA ILE A 54 7.80 -6.62 -3.11
C ILE A 54 8.35 -7.59 -2.07
N ARG A 55 8.31 -7.19 -0.80
CA ARG A 55 8.68 -8.03 0.34
C ARG A 55 7.56 -8.06 1.36
N LEU A 56 7.11 -9.25 1.72
CA LEU A 56 6.22 -9.50 2.85
C LEU A 56 7.05 -9.64 4.13
N ASN A 57 6.57 -9.07 5.23
CA ASN A 57 7.26 -9.19 6.51
C ASN A 57 7.16 -10.62 7.05
N SER A 58 8.31 -11.27 7.26
CA SER A 58 8.35 -12.66 7.74
C SER A 58 7.94 -12.84 9.20
N HIS A 59 7.66 -11.76 9.96
CA HIS A 59 6.99 -11.87 11.25
C HIS A 59 5.56 -12.40 11.14
N TYR A 60 4.89 -12.15 10.00
CA TYR A 60 3.46 -12.46 9.81
C TYR A 60 3.22 -13.40 8.64
N TYR A 61 4.13 -13.40 7.66
CA TYR A 61 3.94 -14.08 6.39
C TYR A 61 5.02 -15.11 6.13
N SER A 62 4.61 -16.29 5.68
CA SER A 62 5.47 -17.38 5.23
C SER A 62 4.83 -18.07 4.03
N TYR A 63 5.47 -19.14 3.55
CA TYR A 63 4.87 -20.01 2.53
C TYR A 63 3.60 -20.73 3.01
N ASP A 64 3.40 -20.83 4.32
CA ASP A 64 2.25 -21.50 4.94
C ASP A 64 1.12 -20.52 5.29
N THR A 65 1.29 -19.22 5.04
CA THR A 65 0.23 -18.24 5.22
C THR A 65 -0.96 -18.59 4.31
N PRO A 66 -2.19 -18.67 4.85
CA PRO A 66 -3.39 -18.88 4.06
C PRO A 66 -3.56 -17.77 3.02
N LEU A 67 -3.58 -18.15 1.74
CA LEU A 67 -3.71 -17.21 0.63
C LEU A 67 -5.15 -16.73 0.40
N ASP A 68 -6.12 -17.30 1.12
CA ASP A 68 -7.49 -16.81 1.17
C ASP A 68 -7.64 -15.56 2.06
N ASP A 69 -6.68 -15.30 2.95
CA ASP A 69 -6.61 -14.09 3.76
C ASP A 69 -6.66 -12.83 2.89
N LEU A 70 -7.64 -11.97 3.16
CA LEU A 70 -7.81 -10.73 2.43
C LEU A 70 -6.63 -9.78 2.65
N ARG A 71 -5.99 -9.81 3.81
CA ARG A 71 -4.92 -8.88 4.17
C ARG A 71 -3.69 -9.06 3.29
N ILE A 72 -3.25 -10.29 3.04
CA ILE A 72 -2.11 -10.54 2.14
C ILE A 72 -2.45 -10.10 0.71
N LYS A 73 -3.68 -10.33 0.24
CA LYS A 73 -4.13 -9.92 -1.10
C LYS A 73 -4.10 -8.41 -1.25
N THR A 74 -4.68 -7.66 -0.30
CA THR A 74 -4.72 -6.21 -0.38
C THR A 74 -3.33 -5.58 -0.19
N LEU A 75 -2.45 -6.18 0.60
CA LEU A 75 -1.05 -5.74 0.71
C LEU A 75 -0.32 -5.83 -0.63
N ILE A 76 -0.47 -6.93 -1.38
CA ILE A 76 0.17 -7.03 -2.69
C ILE A 76 -0.31 -5.93 -3.64
N ILE A 77 -1.61 -5.62 -3.62
CA ILE A 77 -2.20 -4.54 -4.42
C ILE A 77 -1.66 -3.18 -3.97
N HIS A 78 -1.56 -2.94 -2.66
CA HIS A 78 -1.00 -1.73 -2.07
C HIS A 78 0.45 -1.51 -2.54
N GLU A 79 1.31 -2.50 -2.37
CA GLU A 79 2.73 -2.39 -2.75
C GLU A 79 2.90 -2.25 -4.26
N ALA A 80 2.07 -2.94 -5.05
CA ALA A 80 2.04 -2.77 -6.50
C ALA A 80 1.62 -1.35 -6.90
N ARG A 81 0.70 -0.72 -6.14
CA ARG A 81 0.29 0.66 -6.39
C ARG A 81 1.46 1.63 -6.21
N HIS A 82 2.28 1.45 -5.19
CA HIS A 82 3.51 2.23 -5.05
C HIS A 82 4.48 2.04 -6.22
N LEU A 83 4.63 0.82 -6.73
CA LEU A 83 5.45 0.57 -7.91
C LEU A 83 4.91 1.25 -9.17
N GLN A 84 3.57 1.33 -9.32
CA GLN A 84 2.92 2.05 -10.42
C GLN A 84 3.10 3.58 -10.31
N GLN A 85 3.00 4.12 -9.09
CA GLN A 85 3.20 5.55 -8.80
C GLN A 85 4.63 6.01 -9.08
N GLY A 86 5.61 5.12 -8.90
CA GLY A 86 7.04 5.43 -8.95
C GLY A 86 7.54 6.08 -7.65
N ILE A 87 8.86 6.02 -7.45
CA ILE A 87 9.53 6.33 -6.18
C ILE A 87 9.16 7.71 -5.63
N ILE A 88 9.09 8.73 -6.49
CA ILE A 88 8.86 10.13 -6.07
C ILE A 88 7.47 10.32 -5.47
N THR A 89 6.47 9.68 -6.05
CA THR A 89 5.08 9.78 -5.57
C THR A 89 4.85 8.83 -4.40
N ALA A 90 5.36 7.61 -4.49
CA ALA A 90 5.23 6.61 -3.43
C ALA A 90 5.83 7.09 -2.09
N LEU A 91 6.94 7.81 -2.11
CA LEU A 91 7.56 8.41 -0.92
C LEU A 91 6.92 9.76 -0.55
N SER A 92 5.60 9.81 -0.46
CA SER A 92 4.84 10.97 0.03
C SER A 92 3.54 10.56 0.70
N VAL A 93 2.98 11.41 1.56
CA VAL A 93 1.67 11.17 2.17
C VAL A 93 0.56 11.04 1.11
N TYR A 94 0.66 11.81 0.03
CA TYR A 94 -0.25 11.65 -1.11
C TYR A 94 -0.18 10.24 -1.72
N GLY A 95 1.01 9.70 -1.92
CA GLY A 95 1.21 8.37 -2.48
C GLY A 95 0.65 7.26 -1.57
N GLU A 96 0.90 7.37 -0.28
CA GLU A 96 0.32 6.48 0.73
C GLU A 96 -1.21 6.61 0.79
N LEU A 97 -1.77 7.83 0.71
CA LEU A 97 -3.23 8.02 0.70
C LEU A 97 -3.89 7.30 -0.46
N ASP A 98 -3.36 7.43 -1.67
CA ASP A 98 -3.83 6.72 -2.86
C ASP A 98 -3.76 5.19 -2.69
N ALA A 99 -2.64 4.67 -2.16
CA ALA A 99 -2.46 3.23 -1.94
C ALA A 99 -3.40 2.68 -0.85
N TRP A 100 -3.53 3.39 0.27
CA TRP A 100 -4.47 3.04 1.35
C TRP A 100 -5.91 3.08 0.87
N GLN A 101 -6.30 4.12 0.12
CA GLN A 101 -7.67 4.23 -0.38
C GLN A 101 -8.01 3.09 -1.35
N LEU A 102 -7.06 2.66 -2.18
CA LEU A 102 -7.22 1.49 -3.03
C LEU A 102 -7.41 0.21 -2.20
N GLU A 103 -6.50 -0.06 -1.25
CA GLU A 103 -6.56 -1.23 -0.38
C GLU A 103 -7.89 -1.29 0.39
N PHE A 104 -8.28 -0.22 1.07
CA PHE A 104 -9.45 -0.24 1.94
C PHE A 104 -10.76 -0.18 1.18
N ARG A 105 -10.78 0.34 -0.06
CA ARG A 105 -11.95 0.20 -0.95
C ARG A 105 -12.22 -1.27 -1.28
N ILE A 106 -11.17 -2.04 -1.59
CA ILE A 106 -11.29 -3.49 -1.84
C ILE A 106 -11.72 -4.20 -0.55
N TYR A 107 -11.09 -3.85 0.57
CA TYR A 107 -11.45 -4.43 1.86
C TYR A 107 -12.94 -4.23 2.18
N HIS A 108 -13.45 -3.01 2.03
CA HIS A 108 -14.85 -2.67 2.25
C HIS A 108 -15.78 -3.40 1.28
N ARG A 109 -15.42 -3.49 -0.01
CA ARG A 109 -16.21 -4.23 -0.99
C ARG A 109 -16.39 -5.70 -0.60
N VAL A 110 -15.34 -6.34 -0.08
CA VAL A 110 -15.36 -7.77 0.28
C VAL A 110 -15.99 -8.01 1.65
N LYS A 111 -15.75 -7.14 2.64
CA LYS A 111 -16.20 -7.34 4.03
C LYS A 111 -17.48 -6.57 4.39
N GLY A 112 -17.95 -5.66 3.53
CA GLY A 112 -19.09 -4.79 3.76
C GLY A 112 -18.88 -3.71 4.82
N LYS A 113 -17.67 -3.59 5.39
CA LYS A 113 -17.34 -2.60 6.42
C LYS A 113 -15.84 -2.30 6.44
N TYR A 114 -15.50 -1.11 6.96
CA TYR A 114 -14.11 -0.76 7.26
C TYR A 114 -13.66 -1.38 8.59
N PRO A 115 -12.35 -1.70 8.74
CA PRO A 115 -11.85 -2.32 9.96
C PRO A 115 -11.75 -1.35 11.15
N HIS A 116 -11.77 -0.04 10.90
CA HIS A 116 -11.62 0.99 11.93
C HIS A 116 -12.28 2.30 11.53
N PRO A 117 -12.83 3.11 12.46
CA PRO A 117 -13.44 4.41 12.15
C PRO A 117 -12.49 5.37 11.43
N ALA A 118 -11.20 5.39 11.82
CA ALA A 118 -10.20 6.23 11.15
C ALA A 118 -10.03 5.86 9.65
N ILE A 119 -10.18 4.59 9.29
CA ILE A 119 -10.18 4.15 7.89
C ILE A 119 -11.44 4.63 7.19
N ALA A 120 -12.61 4.50 7.83
CA ALA A 120 -13.85 5.01 7.25
C ALA A 120 -13.75 6.50 6.93
N GLU A 121 -13.18 7.29 7.85
CA GLU A 121 -12.92 8.72 7.64
C GLU A 121 -11.88 8.97 6.54
N LEU A 122 -10.77 8.22 6.52
CA LEU A 122 -9.72 8.32 5.50
C LEU A 122 -10.29 8.14 4.08
N MET A 123 -11.26 7.24 3.94
CA MET A 123 -11.93 6.95 2.67
C MET A 123 -12.86 8.06 2.18
N THR A 124 -13.21 9.02 3.04
CA THR A 124 -13.99 10.21 2.64
C THR A 124 -13.12 11.37 2.16
N LEU A 125 -11.80 11.31 2.41
CA LEU A 125 -10.90 12.37 2.00
C LEU A 125 -10.71 12.37 0.47
N PRO A 126 -10.77 13.54 -0.19
CA PRO A 126 -10.47 13.63 -1.61
C PRO A 126 -8.97 13.41 -1.84
N LEU A 127 -8.64 12.70 -2.93
CA LEU A 127 -7.26 12.50 -3.35
C LEU A 127 -6.79 13.72 -4.16
N GLU A 128 -6.41 14.78 -3.45
CA GLU A 128 -5.95 16.04 -4.05
C GLU A 128 -4.73 16.61 -3.33
N TYR A 129 -4.07 17.56 -3.97
CA TYR A 129 -2.89 18.22 -3.42
C TYR A 129 -3.25 19.37 -2.49
N ASN A 130 -3.92 19.04 -1.39
CA ASN A 130 -4.29 19.97 -0.33
C ASN A 130 -3.57 19.58 0.97
N ARG A 131 -2.72 20.47 1.52
CA ARG A 131 -1.88 20.15 2.69
C ARG A 131 -2.71 19.76 3.90
N ASP A 132 -3.85 20.39 4.14
CA ASP A 132 -4.63 20.13 5.34
C ASP A 132 -5.34 18.77 5.25
N ILE A 133 -5.78 18.40 4.06
CA ILE A 133 -6.30 17.06 3.77
C ILE A 133 -5.20 16.01 3.95
N LEU A 134 -3.99 16.26 3.44
CA LEU A 134 -2.88 15.32 3.57
C LEU A 134 -2.37 15.20 5.01
N LYS A 135 -2.32 16.28 5.78
CA LYS A 135 -2.04 16.21 7.23
C LYS A 135 -3.09 15.38 7.96
N ARG A 136 -4.38 15.57 7.62
CA ARG A 136 -5.47 14.77 8.19
C ARG A 136 -5.34 13.30 7.81
N ALA A 137 -5.02 13.00 6.55
CA ALA A 137 -4.74 11.64 6.10
C ALA A 137 -3.61 10.98 6.90
N ALA A 138 -2.47 11.66 7.05
CA ALA A 138 -1.34 11.15 7.84
C ALA A 138 -1.74 10.86 9.30
N LYS A 139 -2.54 11.74 9.91
CA LYS A 139 -3.08 11.53 11.26
C LYS A 139 -3.96 10.27 11.32
N LEU A 140 -4.93 10.12 10.41
CA LEU A 140 -5.84 8.97 10.38
C LEU A 140 -5.11 7.64 10.14
N MET A 141 -4.08 7.64 9.28
CA MET A 141 -3.23 6.47 9.09
C MET A 141 -2.49 6.09 10.38
N GLN A 142 -1.98 7.06 11.14
CA GLN A 142 -1.38 6.78 12.46
C GLN A 142 -2.40 6.36 13.51
N ASP A 143 -3.62 6.90 13.46
CA ASP A 143 -4.69 6.52 14.39
C ASP A 143 -5.11 5.05 14.17
N TYR A 144 -4.94 4.52 12.95
CA TYR A 144 -5.14 3.09 12.66
C TYR A 144 -3.89 2.23 12.87
N ALA A 145 -2.74 2.59 12.28
CA ALA A 145 -1.51 1.77 12.28
C ALA A 145 -0.59 2.03 13.49
N GLY A 146 -0.95 2.97 14.35
CA GLY A 146 -0.16 3.41 15.49
C GLY A 146 1.02 4.30 15.13
N LYS A 147 1.67 4.87 16.17
CA LYS A 147 2.82 5.78 16.02
C LYS A 147 4.08 5.13 15.44
N GLY A 148 4.12 3.80 15.40
CA GLY A 148 5.17 3.04 14.73
C GLY A 148 5.17 3.21 13.21
N TYR A 149 4.03 3.60 12.62
CA TYR A 149 3.89 3.92 11.21
C TYR A 149 4.28 5.39 10.98
N ARG A 150 5.52 5.57 10.49
CA ARG A 150 6.20 6.89 10.42
C ARG A 150 5.85 7.70 9.18
N ILE A 151 4.56 7.78 8.85
CA ILE A 151 4.02 8.62 7.79
C ILE A 151 4.30 10.12 8.02
N ASP A 152 4.49 10.52 9.28
CA ASP A 152 4.90 11.86 9.70
C ASP A 152 6.28 12.30 9.16
N LEU A 153 7.12 11.33 8.75
CA LEU A 153 8.44 11.61 8.18
C LEU A 153 8.41 11.81 6.67
N LEU A 154 7.30 11.46 6.00
CA LEU A 154 7.18 11.65 4.56
C LEU A 154 6.79 13.10 4.24
N PRO A 155 7.26 13.64 3.10
CA PRO A 155 6.72 14.90 2.60
C PRO A 155 5.22 14.73 2.31
N LEU A 156 4.43 15.80 2.50
CA LEU A 156 3.00 15.73 2.20
C LEU A 156 2.79 15.48 0.70
N TYR A 157 3.46 16.27 -0.14
CA TYR A 157 3.42 16.13 -1.59
C TYR A 157 4.57 15.26 -2.12
N PRO A 158 4.43 14.73 -3.35
CA PRO A 158 5.59 14.21 -4.09
C PRO A 158 6.70 15.28 -4.16
N LEU A 159 7.96 14.85 -4.07
CA LEU A 159 9.11 15.72 -3.79
C LEU A 159 9.17 17.00 -4.62
N GLY A 160 8.95 16.93 -5.94
CA GLY A 160 9.00 18.11 -6.82
C GLY A 160 7.95 19.18 -6.48
N ARG A 161 6.76 18.77 -6.03
CA ARG A 161 5.70 19.70 -5.59
C ARG A 161 5.96 20.22 -4.18
N GLU A 162 6.54 19.40 -3.30
CA GLU A 162 6.95 19.84 -1.96
C GLU A 162 8.01 20.96 -2.07
N ILE A 163 9.05 20.77 -2.90
CA ILE A 163 10.08 21.80 -3.14
C ILE A 163 9.44 23.08 -3.68
N ARG A 164 8.59 22.99 -4.70
CA ARG A 164 7.90 24.16 -5.26
C ARG A 164 7.12 24.91 -4.19
N TYR A 165 6.35 24.21 -3.36
CA TYR A 165 5.57 24.83 -2.28
C TYR A 165 6.46 25.66 -1.34
N TRP A 166 7.60 25.13 -0.91
CA TRP A 166 8.50 25.85 -0.01
C TRP A 166 9.17 27.06 -0.67
N LEU A 167 9.45 26.99 -1.97
CA LEU A 167 10.01 28.12 -2.72
C LEU A 167 8.97 29.22 -3.02
N THR A 168 7.70 28.88 -3.16
CA THR A 168 6.63 29.83 -3.51
C THR A 168 5.78 30.28 -2.31
N ARG A 169 6.09 29.80 -1.10
CA ARG A 169 5.42 30.22 0.13
C ARG A 169 5.84 31.65 0.46
N SER A 170 5.03 32.62 0.05
CA SER A 170 5.05 34.01 0.54
C SER A 170 4.15 34.16 1.75
#